data_AF-A0A3P7UVC7-F1
#
_entry.id   AF-A0A3P7UVC7-F1
#
_cell.length_a   1.000
_cell.length_b   1.000
_cell.length_c   1.000
_cell.angle_alpha   90.00
_cell.angle_beta   90.00
_cell.angle_gamma   90.00
#
_symmetry.space_group_name_H-M   'P 1'
#
loop_
_entity.id
_entity.type
_entity.pdbx_description
1 polymer ?
#
loop_
_entity_poly.entity_id
_entity_poly.type
_entity_poly.pdbx_seq_one_letter_code
_entity_poly.pdbx_strand_id
1 'polypeptide(L)'
;MSEITLQFAERKEESLARRTVQDISDVKKLKCYAKQIDQSLSCPFGHITEDAIGKARDILGACEKNVQELEKVLAKENHTDADVLKVLDATRSLTSEFYNTFPSTEFEYGSVRILENLDEINRARECLNRMSEVEVATRLLTASAYRKDVDRISYIMEGLECRFTEMTPLDAMSQKILRFIYATGGSCWKIKGILALTPRSATINFDKYCNDENQMYLWHGTKAVNLMSILKDGFLVNPPHSSITGRLFGDVSHDLLRI
;
A
#
# COMPACT_ATOMS: atom_id res chain seq x y z
N MET A 1 -16.42 -6.66 -17.47
CA MET A 1 -16.96 -7.11 -16.17
C MET A 1 -17.56 -5.90 -15.47
N SER A 2 -18.70 -6.03 -14.80
CA SER A 2 -19.37 -4.91 -14.11
C SER A 2 -18.70 -4.59 -12.77
N GLU A 3 -18.41 -3.32 -12.49
CA GLU A 3 -17.86 -2.88 -11.20
C GLU A 3 -18.76 -3.29 -10.02
N ILE A 4 -18.15 -3.63 -8.88
CA ILE A 4 -18.90 -3.80 -7.63
C ILE A 4 -19.54 -2.46 -7.26
N THR A 5 -20.86 -2.47 -7.04
CA THR A 5 -21.62 -1.30 -6.61
C THR A 5 -22.07 -1.50 -5.18
N LEU A 6 -21.44 -0.77 -4.25
CA LEU A 6 -21.83 -0.73 -2.84
C LEU A 6 -22.49 0.63 -2.57
N GLN A 7 -23.75 0.62 -2.14
CA GLN A 7 -24.45 1.82 -1.69
C GLN A 7 -24.58 1.77 -0.17
N PHE A 8 -24.02 2.78 0.50
CA PHE A 8 -24.07 2.91 1.95
C PHE A 8 -24.67 4.28 2.31
N ALA A 9 -25.54 4.29 3.32
CA ALA A 9 -26.05 5.53 3.89
C ALA A 9 -25.09 6.03 4.98
N GLU A 10 -24.69 7.30 4.89
CA GLU A 10 -23.94 7.95 5.96
C GLU A 10 -24.85 8.18 7.17
N ARG A 11 -24.37 7.82 8.35
CA ARG A 11 -25.02 8.07 9.64
C ARG A 11 -24.14 8.99 10.46
N LYS A 12 -24.74 9.87 11.25
CA LYS A 12 -23.96 10.75 12.13
C LYS A 12 -23.39 9.92 13.28
N GLU A 13 -22.07 9.78 13.31
CA GLU A 13 -21.35 9.06 14.36
C GLU A 13 -20.89 10.03 15.48
N GLU A 14 -21.15 9.64 16.74
CA GLU A 14 -20.79 10.44 17.92
C GLU A 14 -19.30 10.30 18.26
N SER A 15 -18.80 9.06 18.26
CA SER A 15 -17.39 8.72 18.50
C SER A 15 -16.50 9.22 17.37
N LEU A 16 -15.36 9.82 17.72
CA LEU A 16 -14.31 10.21 16.77
C LEU A 16 -13.78 8.98 16.03
N ALA A 17 -13.54 7.86 16.73
CA ALA A 17 -13.03 6.64 16.12
C ALA A 17 -13.98 6.12 15.03
N ARG A 18 -15.29 6.04 15.34
CA ARG A 18 -16.31 5.59 14.38
C ARG A 18 -16.42 6.55 13.18
N ARG A 19 -16.35 7.86 13.42
CA ARG A 19 -16.34 8.87 12.35
C ARG A 19 -15.12 8.73 11.45
N THR A 20 -13.93 8.50 12.02
CA THR A 20 -12.72 8.25 11.23
C THR A 20 -12.87 7.01 10.36
N VAL A 21 -13.39 5.91 10.91
CA VAL A 21 -13.62 4.66 10.15
C VAL A 21 -14.66 4.87 9.05
N GLN A 22 -15.71 5.64 9.32
CA GLN A 22 -16.68 6.03 8.30
C GLN A 22 -16.03 6.86 7.17
N ASP A 23 -15.19 7.83 7.50
CA ASP A 23 -14.51 8.70 6.53
C ASP A 23 -13.53 7.94 5.62
N ILE A 24 -12.76 6.99 6.17
CA ILE A 24 -11.78 6.19 5.42
C ILE A 24 -12.43 5.06 4.62
N SER A 25 -13.65 4.64 4.99
CA SER A 25 -14.40 3.58 4.31
C SER A 25 -15.37 4.09 3.24
N ASP A 26 -15.16 5.32 2.75
CA ASP A 26 -15.97 5.91 1.67
C ASP A 26 -15.69 5.24 0.32
N VAL A 27 -16.68 4.53 -0.20
CA VAL A 27 -16.61 3.80 -1.48
C VAL A 27 -16.37 4.74 -2.66
N LYS A 28 -16.93 5.96 -2.66
CA LYS A 28 -16.76 6.90 -3.78
C LYS A 28 -15.32 7.38 -3.83
N LYS A 29 -14.74 7.73 -2.68
CA LYS A 29 -13.32 8.12 -2.59
C LYS A 29 -12.41 6.97 -3.00
N LEU A 30 -12.71 5.74 -2.53
CA LEU A 30 -11.93 4.57 -2.90
C LEU A 30 -12.03 4.25 -4.39
N LYS A 31 -13.22 4.33 -5.00
CA LYS A 31 -13.41 4.18 -6.45
C LYS A 31 -12.66 5.25 -7.25
N CYS A 32 -12.70 6.50 -6.79
CA CYS A 32 -11.96 7.59 -7.44
C CYS A 32 -10.45 7.34 -7.37
N TYR A 33 -9.96 6.88 -6.22
CA TYR A 33 -8.56 6.50 -6.04
C TYR A 33 -8.16 5.30 -6.92
N ALA A 34 -8.99 4.26 -6.95
CA ALA A 34 -8.80 3.10 -7.82
C ALA A 34 -8.70 3.52 -9.29
N LYS A 35 -9.58 4.40 -9.77
CA LYS A 35 -9.52 4.94 -11.15
C LYS A 35 -8.25 5.73 -11.46
N GLN A 36 -7.64 6.39 -10.46
CA GLN A 36 -6.35 7.07 -10.64
C GLN A 36 -5.19 6.07 -10.79
N ILE A 37 -5.31 4.88 -10.18
CA ILE A 37 -4.33 3.79 -10.32
C ILE A 37 -4.57 3.04 -11.65
N ASP A 38 -5.83 2.79 -11.98
CA ASP A 38 -6.33 2.04 -13.15
C ASP A 38 -6.05 2.75 -14.49
N GLN A 39 -5.60 4.01 -14.51
CA GLN A 39 -5.11 4.63 -15.76
C GLN A 39 -3.94 3.86 -16.41
N SER A 40 -3.31 2.94 -15.66
CA SER A 40 -2.25 2.05 -16.14
C SER A 40 -2.64 0.56 -16.21
N LEU A 41 -3.80 0.15 -15.69
CA LEU A 41 -4.20 -1.24 -15.52
C LEU A 41 -5.66 -1.45 -15.95
N SER A 42 -6.02 -2.64 -16.44
CA SER A 42 -7.39 -2.95 -16.86
C SER A 42 -8.06 -3.82 -15.80
N CYS A 43 -8.25 -3.28 -14.59
CA CYS A 43 -8.84 -4.06 -13.50
C CYS A 43 -10.04 -3.37 -12.85
N PRO A 44 -11.27 -3.84 -13.13
CA PRO A 44 -12.46 -3.26 -12.52
C PRO A 44 -12.41 -3.41 -11.00
N PHE A 45 -12.87 -2.36 -10.31
CA PHE A 45 -12.92 -2.29 -8.85
C PHE A 45 -13.53 -3.56 -8.22
N GLY A 46 -12.75 -4.23 -7.37
CA GLY A 46 -13.16 -5.43 -6.62
C GLY A 46 -12.88 -6.78 -7.28
N HIS A 47 -12.20 -6.82 -8.43
CA HIS A 47 -11.79 -8.06 -9.09
C HIS A 47 -10.33 -8.47 -8.82
N ILE A 48 -9.61 -7.66 -8.06
CA ILE A 48 -8.21 -7.91 -7.74
C ILE A 48 -8.16 -8.71 -6.45
N THR A 49 -7.53 -9.87 -6.51
CA THR A 49 -7.39 -10.77 -5.36
C THR A 49 -6.01 -10.65 -4.73
N GLU A 50 -5.94 -10.90 -3.43
CA GLU A 50 -4.68 -11.00 -2.68
C GLU A 50 -3.71 -12.02 -3.34
N ASP A 51 -4.23 -13.16 -3.79
CA ASP A 51 -3.43 -14.20 -4.48
C ASP A 51 -2.81 -13.70 -5.79
N ALA A 52 -3.57 -12.94 -6.59
CA ALA A 52 -3.04 -12.37 -7.83
C ALA A 52 -1.91 -11.39 -7.51
N ILE A 53 -2.13 -10.51 -6.52
CA ILE A 53 -1.11 -9.55 -6.06
C ILE A 53 0.15 -10.26 -5.57
N GLY A 54 -0.01 -11.34 -4.80
CA GLY A 54 1.11 -12.15 -4.32
C GLY A 54 1.95 -12.72 -5.46
N LYS A 55 1.30 -13.39 -6.43
CA LYS A 55 1.98 -13.91 -7.63
C LYS A 55 2.71 -12.83 -8.42
N ALA A 56 2.07 -11.67 -8.59
CA ALA A 56 2.68 -10.55 -9.30
C ALA A 56 3.91 -9.98 -8.57
N ARG A 57 3.90 -9.93 -7.23
CA ARG A 57 5.08 -9.55 -6.44
C ARG A 57 6.22 -10.53 -6.64
N ASP A 58 5.94 -11.83 -6.64
CA ASP A 58 6.96 -12.87 -6.85
C ASP A 58 7.58 -12.77 -8.25
N ILE A 59 6.76 -12.55 -9.29
CA ILE A 59 7.23 -12.34 -10.66
C ILE A 59 8.11 -11.08 -10.76
N LEU A 60 7.70 -9.96 -10.17
CA LEU A 60 8.52 -8.74 -10.14
C LEU A 60 9.83 -8.93 -9.35
N GLY A 61 9.83 -9.80 -8.33
CA GLY A 61 11.04 -10.23 -7.63
C GLY A 61 11.97 -11.05 -8.52
N ALA A 62 11.42 -11.94 -9.35
CA ALA A 62 12.17 -12.70 -10.35
C ALA A 62 12.73 -11.78 -11.46
N CYS A 63 11.96 -10.81 -11.94
CA CYS A 63 12.43 -9.83 -12.93
C CYS A 63 13.66 -9.06 -12.41
N GLU A 64 13.63 -8.57 -11.17
CA GLU A 64 14.76 -7.84 -10.58
C GLU A 64 16.01 -8.72 -10.49
N LYS A 65 15.87 -9.97 -10.04
CA LYS A 65 16.98 -10.92 -10.02
C LYS A 65 17.54 -11.19 -11.42
N ASN A 66 16.68 -11.24 -12.44
CA ASN A 66 17.10 -11.45 -13.83
C ASN A 66 17.85 -10.24 -14.39
N VAL A 67 17.42 -9.01 -14.06
CA VAL A 67 18.15 -7.77 -14.40
C VAL A 67 19.53 -7.75 -13.74
N GLN A 68 19.62 -8.11 -12.45
CA GLN A 68 20.90 -8.22 -11.76
C GLN A 68 21.80 -9.31 -12.35
N GLU A 69 21.22 -10.41 -12.84
CA GLU A 69 21.99 -11.45 -13.54
C GLU A 69 22.48 -10.97 -14.90
N LEU A 70 21.67 -10.20 -15.63
CA LEU A 70 22.10 -9.58 -16.89
C LEU A 70 23.33 -8.70 -16.68
N GLU A 71 23.31 -7.83 -15.65
CA GLU A 71 24.44 -6.99 -15.30
C GLU A 71 25.71 -7.82 -14.99
N LYS A 72 25.55 -8.92 -14.25
CA LYS A 72 26.67 -9.84 -13.94
C LYS A 72 27.20 -10.56 -15.16
N VAL A 73 26.33 -10.97 -16.09
CA VAL A 73 26.74 -11.63 -17.34
C VAL A 73 27.51 -10.65 -18.21
N LEU A 74 27.01 -9.42 -18.37
CA LEU A 74 27.68 -8.37 -19.14
C LEU A 74 29.02 -7.94 -18.54
N ALA A 75 29.19 -8.04 -17.21
CA ALA A 75 30.45 -7.75 -16.54
C ALA A 75 31.55 -8.82 -16.74
N LYS A 76 31.21 -10.03 -17.22
CA LYS A 76 32.20 -11.09 -17.49
C LYS A 76 32.90 -10.82 -18.82
N GLU A 77 34.23 -10.87 -18.86
CA GLU A 77 35.01 -10.64 -20.09
C GLU A 77 34.77 -11.68 -21.19
N ASN A 78 34.36 -12.91 -20.83
CA ASN A 78 34.16 -14.04 -21.75
C ASN A 78 32.69 -14.46 -21.91
N HIS A 79 31.73 -13.55 -21.71
CA HIS A 79 30.32 -13.89 -21.97
C HIS A 79 30.09 -14.19 -23.45
N THR A 80 29.22 -15.15 -23.75
CA THR A 80 28.78 -15.42 -25.13
C THR A 80 27.46 -14.72 -25.43
N ASP A 81 27.19 -14.44 -26.71
CA ASP A 81 25.89 -13.91 -27.15
C ASP A 81 24.73 -14.83 -26.74
N ALA A 82 24.97 -16.14 -26.65
CA ALA A 82 24.00 -17.12 -26.18
C ALA A 82 23.65 -16.95 -24.69
N ASP A 83 24.61 -16.56 -23.85
CA ASP A 83 24.39 -16.30 -22.43
C ASP A 83 23.50 -15.06 -22.23
N VAL A 84 23.75 -14.01 -23.01
CA VAL A 84 22.95 -12.77 -22.99
C VAL A 84 21.53 -13.03 -23.52
N LEU A 85 21.39 -13.74 -24.65
CA LEU A 85 20.10 -14.09 -25.23
C LEU A 85 19.22 -14.88 -24.25
N LYS A 86 19.81 -15.82 -23.51
CA LYS A 86 19.10 -16.61 -22.51
C LYS A 86 18.48 -15.74 -21.41
N VAL A 87 19.21 -14.73 -20.93
CA VAL A 87 18.71 -13.81 -19.91
C VAL A 87 17.62 -12.91 -20.47
N LEU A 88 17.76 -12.42 -21.70
CA LEU A 88 16.73 -11.61 -22.37
C LEU A 88 15.44 -12.39 -22.63
N ASP A 89 15.52 -13.66 -23.02
CA ASP A 89 14.35 -14.52 -23.20
C ASP A 89 13.64 -14.82 -21.88
N ALA A 90 14.40 -14.95 -20.78
CA ALA A 90 13.83 -15.02 -19.43
C ALA A 90 13.12 -13.71 -19.06
N THR A 91 13.69 -12.53 -19.35
CA THR A 91 13.03 -11.23 -19.13
C THR A 91 11.69 -11.15 -19.87
N ARG A 92 11.65 -11.59 -21.13
CA ARG A 92 10.42 -11.60 -21.95
C ARG A 92 9.36 -12.53 -21.37
N SER A 93 9.76 -13.72 -20.93
CA SER A 93 8.86 -14.71 -20.36
C SER A 93 8.27 -14.23 -19.02
N LEU A 94 9.11 -13.72 -18.12
CA LEU A 94 8.67 -13.15 -16.84
C LEU A 94 7.75 -11.94 -17.04
N THR A 95 8.08 -11.06 -18.00
CA THR A 95 7.22 -9.92 -18.31
C THR A 95 5.87 -10.36 -18.86
N SER A 96 5.85 -11.37 -19.74
CA SER A 96 4.60 -11.93 -20.27
C SER A 96 3.74 -12.54 -19.17
N GLU A 97 4.36 -13.27 -18.23
CA GLU A 97 3.69 -13.84 -17.07
C GLU A 97 3.10 -12.77 -16.14
N PHE A 98 3.83 -11.66 -15.94
CA PHE A 98 3.34 -10.52 -15.18
C PHE A 98 2.08 -9.93 -15.80
N TYR A 99 2.08 -9.63 -17.10
CA TYR A 99 0.92 -9.04 -17.78
C TYR A 99 -0.26 -10.02 -17.95
N ASN A 100 0.00 -11.33 -17.99
CA ASN A 100 -1.05 -12.34 -17.92
C ASN A 100 -1.75 -12.34 -16.55
N THR A 101 -1.02 -12.03 -15.49
CA THR A 101 -1.57 -11.95 -14.12
C THR A 101 -2.23 -10.58 -13.86
N PHE A 102 -1.62 -9.50 -14.36
CA PHE A 102 -2.10 -8.12 -14.26
C PHE A 102 -2.16 -7.45 -15.65
N PRO A 103 -3.30 -7.56 -16.35
CA PRO A 103 -3.45 -6.98 -17.66
C PRO A 103 -3.43 -5.44 -17.58
N SER A 104 -2.58 -4.82 -18.39
CA SER A 104 -2.47 -3.36 -18.51
C SER A 104 -3.31 -2.85 -19.70
N THR A 105 -4.06 -1.77 -19.48
CA THR A 105 -4.79 -1.05 -20.55
C THR A 105 -3.87 -0.26 -21.47
N GLU A 106 -2.63 0.02 -21.06
CA GLU A 106 -1.69 0.87 -21.81
C GLU A 106 -1.30 0.28 -23.17
N PHE A 107 -1.57 -1.02 -23.40
CA PHE A 107 -1.14 -1.76 -24.58
C PHE A 107 -2.30 -2.26 -25.46
N GLU A 108 -3.53 -1.75 -25.31
CA GLU A 108 -4.67 -2.14 -26.16
C GLU A 108 -4.39 -1.99 -27.67
N TYR A 109 -3.50 -1.07 -28.05
CA TYR A 109 -3.13 -0.79 -29.44
C TYR A 109 -1.60 -0.82 -29.70
N GLY A 110 -0.80 -1.44 -28.82
CA GLY A 110 0.67 -1.40 -28.89
C GLY A 110 1.37 -2.67 -28.40
N SER A 111 2.69 -2.75 -28.60
CA SER A 111 3.50 -3.83 -28.04
C SER A 111 3.62 -3.69 -26.53
N VAL A 112 3.43 -4.80 -25.81
CA VAL A 112 3.64 -4.87 -24.36
C VAL A 112 5.05 -4.40 -24.01
N ARG A 113 5.16 -3.48 -23.06
CA ARG A 113 6.44 -2.97 -22.57
C ARG A 113 7.19 -4.08 -21.82
N ILE A 114 8.42 -4.38 -22.21
CA ILE A 114 9.25 -5.35 -21.51
C ILE A 114 9.80 -4.67 -20.23
N LEU A 115 9.82 -5.38 -19.10
CA LEU A 115 10.41 -4.88 -17.85
C LEU A 115 11.92 -5.17 -17.87
N GLU A 116 12.70 -4.30 -18.52
CA GLU A 116 14.12 -4.56 -18.81
C GLU A 116 15.06 -3.94 -17.79
N ASN A 117 14.58 -2.96 -17.01
CA ASN A 117 15.39 -2.23 -16.05
C ASN A 117 14.69 -2.10 -14.69
N LEU A 118 15.49 -1.76 -13.68
CA LEU A 118 15.03 -1.63 -12.31
C LEU A 118 13.97 -0.53 -12.14
N ASP A 119 14.04 0.56 -12.92
CA ASP A 119 13.06 1.65 -12.85
C ASP A 119 11.66 1.21 -13.26
N GLU A 120 11.55 0.42 -14.34
CA GLU A 120 10.29 -0.15 -14.81
C GLU A 120 9.69 -1.12 -13.80
N ILE A 121 10.52 -2.00 -13.25
CA ILE A 121 10.13 -2.95 -12.19
C ILE A 121 9.63 -2.18 -10.97
N ASN A 122 10.32 -1.11 -10.57
CA ASN A 122 9.93 -0.29 -9.43
C ASN A 122 8.63 0.48 -9.67
N ARG A 123 8.36 0.98 -10.88
CA ARG A 123 7.06 1.57 -11.22
C ARG A 123 5.95 0.54 -11.15
N ALA A 124 6.18 -0.67 -11.66
CA ALA A 124 5.21 -1.77 -11.58
C ALA A 124 4.93 -2.17 -10.12
N ARG A 125 5.97 -2.25 -9.28
CA ARG A 125 5.83 -2.52 -7.84
C ARG A 125 5.08 -1.41 -7.10
N GLU A 126 5.36 -0.14 -7.39
CA GLU A 126 4.61 1.00 -6.81
C GLU A 126 3.12 0.92 -7.16
N CYS A 127 2.80 0.60 -8.42
CA CYS A 127 1.43 0.39 -8.85
C CYS A 127 0.77 -0.78 -8.10
N LEU A 128 1.48 -1.91 -7.99
CA LEU A 128 1.01 -3.10 -7.29
C LEU A 128 0.77 -2.85 -5.79
N ASN A 129 1.61 -2.04 -5.14
CA ASN A 129 1.41 -1.66 -3.74
C ASN A 129 0.15 -0.81 -3.55
N ARG A 130 -0.06 0.21 -4.39
CA ARG A 130 -1.30 1.01 -4.37
C ARG A 130 -2.53 0.14 -4.61
N MET A 131 -2.38 -0.87 -5.47
CA MET A 131 -3.46 -1.81 -5.75
C MET A 131 -3.75 -2.73 -4.56
N SER A 132 -2.72 -3.16 -3.84
CA SER A 132 -2.85 -3.87 -2.56
C SER A 132 -3.64 -3.06 -1.54
N GLU A 133 -3.42 -1.75 -1.47
CA GLU A 133 -4.18 -0.89 -0.55
C GLU A 133 -5.68 -0.87 -0.89
N VAL A 134 -6.00 -0.83 -2.20
CA VAL A 134 -7.39 -0.86 -2.70
C VAL A 134 -8.03 -2.23 -2.48
N GLU A 135 -7.29 -3.33 -2.68
CA GLU A 135 -7.76 -4.69 -2.46
C GLU A 135 -8.23 -4.88 -1.01
N VAL A 136 -7.40 -4.51 -0.04
CA VAL A 136 -7.68 -4.69 1.38
C VAL A 136 -8.93 -3.92 1.78
N ALA A 137 -9.02 -2.65 1.35
CA ALA A 137 -10.19 -1.82 1.60
C ALA A 137 -11.45 -2.44 0.95
N THR A 138 -11.36 -2.91 -0.29
CA THR A 138 -12.49 -3.50 -1.02
C THR A 138 -12.96 -4.81 -0.40
N ARG A 139 -12.04 -5.65 0.06
CA ARG A 139 -12.33 -6.91 0.74
C ARG A 139 -13.06 -6.66 2.07
N LEU A 140 -12.58 -5.74 2.90
CA LEU A 140 -13.26 -5.34 4.15
C LEU A 140 -14.66 -4.77 3.88
N LEU A 141 -14.78 -3.89 2.88
CA LEU A 141 -16.05 -3.28 2.49
C LEU A 141 -17.06 -4.30 1.99
N THR A 142 -16.64 -5.22 1.14
CA THR A 142 -17.52 -6.26 0.56
C THR A 142 -17.95 -7.25 1.65
N ALA A 143 -17.04 -7.65 2.52
CA ALA A 143 -17.34 -8.51 3.66
C ALA A 143 -18.36 -7.85 4.61
N SER A 144 -18.19 -6.55 4.90
CA SER A 144 -19.13 -5.78 5.72
C SER A 144 -20.52 -5.66 5.08
N ALA A 145 -20.60 -5.61 3.74
CA ALA A 145 -21.87 -5.54 3.03
C ALA A 145 -22.62 -6.89 3.01
N TYR A 146 -21.88 -8.00 3.04
CA TYR A 146 -22.45 -9.35 3.07
C TYR A 146 -23.05 -9.68 4.45
N ARG A 147 -22.41 -9.20 5.52
CA ARG A 147 -22.83 -9.41 6.92
C ARG A 147 -23.84 -8.36 7.37
N LYS A 148 -25.12 -8.58 7.03
CA LYS A 148 -26.24 -7.70 7.41
C LYS A 148 -26.62 -7.76 8.89
N ASP A 149 -26.10 -8.74 9.62
CA ASP A 149 -26.34 -8.98 11.05
C ASP A 149 -25.59 -8.02 11.98
N VAL A 150 -24.53 -7.38 11.49
CA VAL A 150 -23.67 -6.49 12.28
C VAL A 150 -23.66 -5.09 11.67
N ASP A 151 -23.56 -4.07 12.53
CA ASP A 151 -23.31 -2.71 12.05
C ASP A 151 -22.00 -2.63 11.25
N ARG A 152 -22.07 -2.04 10.05
CA ARG A 152 -20.96 -1.97 9.10
C ARG A 152 -19.68 -1.39 9.70
N ILE A 153 -19.79 -0.26 10.40
CA ILE A 153 -18.60 0.42 10.96
C ILE A 153 -17.97 -0.46 12.03
N SER A 154 -18.80 -1.09 12.87
CA SER A 154 -18.34 -2.04 13.88
C SER A 154 -17.66 -3.24 13.24
N TYR A 155 -18.22 -3.80 12.16
CA TYR A 155 -17.61 -4.88 11.40
C TYR A 155 -16.23 -4.48 10.84
N ILE A 156 -16.13 -3.29 10.24
CA ILE A 156 -14.87 -2.78 9.69
C ILE A 156 -13.84 -2.57 10.80
N MET A 157 -14.23 -1.99 11.95
CA MET A 157 -13.33 -1.78 13.08
C MET A 157 -12.74 -3.09 13.60
N GLU A 158 -13.57 -4.13 13.76
CA GLU A 158 -13.11 -5.47 14.14
C GLU A 158 -12.22 -6.08 13.05
N GLY A 159 -12.62 -5.96 11.78
CA GLY A 159 -11.87 -6.49 10.64
C GLY A 159 -10.50 -5.84 10.45
N LEU A 160 -10.32 -4.59 10.87
CA LEU A 160 -9.01 -3.91 10.88
C LEU A 160 -8.05 -4.50 11.92
N GLU A 161 -8.53 -5.26 12.91
CA GLU A 161 -7.73 -5.81 14.01
C GLU A 161 -6.87 -4.72 14.70
N CYS A 162 -7.44 -3.52 14.82
CA CYS A 162 -6.77 -2.34 15.35
C CYS A 162 -7.62 -1.72 16.44
N ARG A 163 -7.05 -1.52 17.63
CA ARG A 163 -7.72 -0.82 18.72
C ARG A 163 -7.62 0.69 18.52
N PHE A 164 -8.77 1.36 18.54
CA PHE A 164 -8.87 2.82 18.49
C PHE A 164 -9.15 3.36 19.90
N THR A 165 -8.31 4.27 20.39
CA THR A 165 -8.50 4.95 21.68
C THR A 165 -8.60 6.45 21.44
N GLU A 166 -9.74 7.04 21.79
CA GLU A 166 -9.92 8.48 21.71
C GLU A 166 -9.11 9.16 22.80
N MET A 167 -8.28 10.13 22.40
CA MET A 167 -7.48 10.91 23.34
C MET A 167 -8.09 12.28 23.52
N THR A 168 -8.16 12.73 24.77
CA THR A 168 -8.63 14.07 25.10
C THR A 168 -7.50 15.06 24.92
N PRO A 169 -7.80 16.35 24.63
CA PRO A 169 -6.77 17.38 24.59
C PRO A 169 -6.02 17.53 25.92
N LEU A 170 -6.61 17.13 27.05
CA LEU A 170 -6.01 17.28 28.37
C LEU A 170 -4.97 16.19 28.69
N ASP A 171 -4.94 15.10 27.91
CA ASP A 171 -4.02 13.99 28.16
C ASP A 171 -2.57 14.45 27.97
N ALA A 172 -1.67 13.98 28.83
CA ALA A 172 -0.26 14.36 28.78
C ALA A 172 0.40 14.04 27.42
N MET A 173 0.04 12.91 26.80
CA MET A 173 0.52 12.54 25.47
C MET A 173 -0.09 13.42 24.38
N SER A 174 -1.39 13.75 24.45
CA SER A 174 -2.03 14.70 23.52
C SER A 174 -1.32 16.04 23.54
N GLN A 175 -1.01 16.59 24.72
CA GLN A 175 -0.29 17.85 24.85
C GLN A 175 1.11 17.80 24.21
N LYS A 176 1.83 16.69 24.35
CA LYS A 176 3.12 16.48 23.67
C LYS A 176 2.95 16.45 22.14
N ILE A 177 1.96 15.74 21.63
CA ILE A 177 1.64 15.68 20.20
C ILE A 177 1.28 17.08 19.66
N LEU A 178 0.41 17.81 20.35
CA LEU A 178 0.02 19.17 19.99
C LEU A 178 1.21 20.12 19.93
N ARG A 179 2.11 20.04 20.93
CA ARG A 179 3.36 20.81 20.94
C ARG A 179 4.28 20.42 19.79
N PHE A 180 4.37 19.12 19.46
CA PHE A 180 5.18 18.65 18.35
C PHE A 180 4.66 19.19 17.02
N ILE A 181 3.33 19.15 16.79
CA ILE A 181 2.68 19.74 15.61
C ILE A 181 3.00 21.23 15.51
N TYR A 182 2.86 21.98 16.60
CA TYR A 182 3.16 23.41 16.63
C TYR A 182 4.63 23.69 16.30
N ALA A 183 5.55 22.92 16.88
CA ALA A 183 6.98 23.12 16.70
C ALA A 183 7.46 22.81 15.27
N THR A 184 6.93 21.77 14.63
CA THR A 184 7.38 21.35 13.28
C THR A 184 6.55 21.92 12.14
N GLY A 185 5.26 22.19 12.37
CA GLY A 185 4.30 22.60 11.34
C GLY A 185 3.73 24.01 11.53
N GLY A 186 4.02 24.68 12.65
CA GLY A 186 3.48 25.99 12.98
C GLY A 186 2.02 25.96 13.48
N SER A 187 1.43 27.15 13.66
CA SER A 187 0.11 27.34 14.27
C SER A 187 -1.07 27.32 13.30
N CYS A 188 -0.86 26.99 12.03
CA CYS A 188 -1.89 27.09 10.98
C CYS A 188 -2.84 25.89 10.91
N TRP A 189 -2.54 24.80 11.62
CA TRP A 189 -3.29 23.54 11.53
C TRP A 189 -4.47 23.50 12.50
N LYS A 190 -5.68 23.27 11.97
CA LYS A 190 -6.87 23.00 12.79
C LYS A 190 -7.00 21.50 13.05
N ILE A 191 -6.65 21.09 14.26
CA ILE A 191 -6.67 19.68 14.68
C ILE A 191 -8.10 19.28 15.03
N LYS A 192 -8.63 18.24 14.36
CA LYS A 192 -10.00 17.74 14.57
C LYS A 192 -10.10 16.71 15.71
N GLY A 193 -9.01 16.02 16.01
CA GLY A 193 -8.96 14.99 17.05
C GLY A 193 -7.64 14.22 17.03
N ILE A 194 -7.38 13.48 18.11
CA ILE A 194 -6.20 12.62 18.27
C ILE A 194 -6.70 11.22 18.64
N LEU A 195 -6.23 10.21 17.90
CA LEU A 195 -6.54 8.80 18.14
C LEU A 195 -5.25 8.06 18.41
N ALA A 196 -5.20 7.33 19.52
CA ALA A 196 -4.19 6.31 19.76
C ALA A 196 -4.62 5.03 19.05
N LEU A 197 -3.74 4.49 18.20
CA LEU A 197 -4.01 3.29 17.39
C LEU A 197 -3.09 2.17 17.86
N THR A 198 -3.64 0.96 18.01
CA THR A 198 -2.85 -0.25 18.33
C THR A 198 -3.21 -1.35 17.33
N PRO A 199 -2.59 -1.38 16.14
CA PRO A 199 -2.74 -2.48 15.19
C PRO A 199 -2.11 -3.76 15.73
N ARG A 200 -2.82 -4.89 15.66
CA ARG A 200 -2.35 -6.17 16.20
C ARG A 200 -1.07 -6.66 15.54
N SER A 201 -1.03 -6.70 14.21
CA SER A 201 0.10 -7.21 13.42
C SER A 201 1.37 -6.38 13.67
N ALA A 202 1.28 -5.06 13.54
CA ALA A 202 2.40 -4.15 13.75
C ALA A 202 2.94 -4.21 15.20
N THR A 203 2.06 -4.34 16.20
CA THR A 203 2.48 -4.47 17.60
C THR A 203 3.30 -5.74 17.83
N ILE A 204 2.89 -6.87 17.24
CA ILE A 204 3.62 -8.14 17.33
C ILE A 204 4.96 -8.05 16.60
N ASN A 205 4.98 -7.49 15.39
CA ASN A 205 6.19 -7.37 14.59
C ASN A 205 7.23 -6.41 15.21
N PHE A 206 6.76 -5.39 15.93
CA PHE A 206 7.61 -4.41 16.58
C PHE A 206 8.28 -4.94 17.86
N ASP A 207 7.78 -6.05 18.44
CA ASP A 207 8.27 -6.58 19.73
C ASP A 207 9.79 -6.79 19.78
N LYS A 208 10.37 -7.27 18.67
CA LYS A 208 11.83 -7.46 18.51
C LYS A 208 12.66 -6.18 18.59
N TYR A 209 12.06 -5.01 18.36
CA TYR A 209 12.73 -3.70 18.34
C TYR A 209 12.43 -2.87 19.59
N CYS A 210 11.63 -3.40 20.54
CA CYS A 210 11.21 -2.69 21.74
C CYS A 210 12.38 -2.19 22.60
N ASN A 211 13.52 -2.87 22.55
CA ASN A 211 14.71 -2.56 23.35
C ASN A 211 15.78 -1.75 22.58
N ASP A 212 15.49 -1.31 21.36
CA ASP A 212 16.45 -0.52 20.59
C ASP A 212 16.64 0.86 21.22
N GLU A 213 17.89 1.32 21.31
CA GLU A 213 18.23 2.57 22.02
C GLU A 213 17.75 3.83 21.29
N ASN A 214 17.59 3.79 19.96
CA ASN A 214 17.30 4.95 19.12
C ASN A 214 15.86 4.96 18.57
N GLN A 215 14.88 4.81 19.44
CA GLN A 215 13.47 4.92 19.06
C GLN A 215 13.03 6.39 18.94
N MET A 216 12.47 6.73 17.79
CA MET A 216 12.02 8.10 17.48
C MET A 216 10.54 8.13 17.06
N TYR A 217 9.84 9.20 17.46
CA TYR A 217 8.52 9.51 16.94
C TYR A 217 8.65 10.39 15.69
N LEU A 218 8.12 9.92 14.57
CA LEU A 218 8.21 10.59 13.28
C LEU A 218 6.82 10.85 12.67
N TRP A 219 6.74 11.85 11.80
CA TRP A 219 5.52 12.15 11.05
C TRP A 219 5.43 11.27 9.79
N HIS A 220 4.25 10.69 9.57
CA HIS A 220 3.90 10.05 8.31
C HIS A 220 2.55 10.59 7.82
N GLY A 221 2.58 11.36 6.73
CA GLY A 221 1.38 11.84 6.07
C GLY A 221 0.89 10.82 5.04
N THR A 222 -0.39 10.47 5.07
CA THR A 222 -0.99 9.53 4.13
C THR A 222 -2.37 9.98 3.67
N LYS A 223 -2.84 9.45 2.54
CA LYS A 223 -4.21 9.68 2.06
C LYS A 223 -5.18 8.85 2.89
N ALA A 224 -6.38 9.38 3.11
CA ALA A 224 -7.42 8.68 3.89
C ALA A 224 -7.76 7.29 3.35
N VAL A 225 -7.73 7.12 2.03
CA VAL A 225 -8.01 5.84 1.35
C VAL A 225 -6.98 4.74 1.64
N ASN A 226 -5.76 5.11 2.02
CA ASN A 226 -4.68 4.17 2.34
C ASN A 226 -4.79 3.67 3.79
N LEU A 227 -5.48 4.41 4.67
CA LEU A 227 -5.51 4.10 6.10
C LEU A 227 -6.11 2.72 6.40
N MET A 228 -7.11 2.26 5.64
CA MET A 228 -7.67 0.91 5.86
C MET A 228 -6.61 -0.19 5.67
N SER A 229 -5.79 -0.08 4.64
CA SER A 229 -4.70 -1.01 4.39
C SER A 229 -3.59 -0.87 5.42
N ILE A 230 -3.19 0.36 5.76
CA ILE A 230 -2.11 0.62 6.73
C ILE A 230 -2.49 0.08 8.11
N LEU A 231 -3.74 0.23 8.54
CA LEU A 231 -4.18 -0.24 9.84
C LEU A 231 -4.34 -1.76 9.91
N LYS A 232 -4.63 -2.42 8.79
CA LYS A 232 -4.77 -3.88 8.72
C LYS A 232 -3.41 -4.58 8.59
N ASP A 233 -2.63 -4.16 7.61
CA ASP A 233 -1.45 -4.89 7.14
C ASP A 233 -0.12 -4.18 7.45
N GLY A 234 -0.18 -2.95 8.01
CA GLY A 234 0.99 -2.13 8.28
C GLY A 234 1.40 -1.28 7.07
N PHE A 235 2.53 -0.59 7.21
CA PHE A 235 3.05 0.23 6.11
C PHE A 235 3.62 -0.68 5.01
N LEU A 236 3.06 -0.56 3.80
CA LEU A 236 3.69 -1.16 2.63
C LEU A 236 4.95 -0.36 2.28
N VAL A 237 6.10 -1.01 2.32
CA VAL A 237 7.35 -0.41 1.86
C VAL A 237 7.27 -0.30 0.34
N ASN A 238 7.21 0.93 -0.15
CA ASN A 238 7.31 1.18 -1.58
C ASN A 238 8.76 1.00 -2.04
N PRO A 239 8.97 0.67 -3.33
CA PRO A 239 10.30 0.59 -3.88
C PRO A 239 11.10 1.87 -3.64
N PRO A 240 12.43 1.77 -3.54
CA PRO A 240 13.33 2.90 -3.29
C PRO A 240 13.00 4.11 -4.18
N HIS A 241 12.67 3.86 -5.44
CA HIS A 241 12.42 4.88 -6.46
C HIS A 241 10.98 5.41 -6.57
N SER A 242 10.05 5.00 -5.70
CA SER A 242 8.66 5.49 -5.66
C SER A 242 8.47 6.95 -5.20
N SER A 243 7.46 7.61 -5.76
CA SER A 243 7.10 9.00 -5.43
C SER A 243 6.40 9.11 -4.06
N ILE A 244 7.17 9.20 -2.97
CA ILE A 244 6.64 9.52 -1.63
C ILE A 244 6.82 11.01 -1.33
N THR A 245 5.78 11.67 -0.83
CA THR A 245 5.91 12.98 -0.18
C THR A 245 6.82 12.87 1.05
N GLY A 246 7.99 13.53 1.02
CA GLY A 246 8.93 13.54 2.15
C GLY A 246 10.31 12.93 1.87
N ARG A 247 10.70 12.71 0.62
CA ARG A 247 12.09 12.37 0.29
C ARG A 247 13.04 13.51 0.66
N LEU A 248 13.68 13.39 1.83
CA LEU A 248 14.90 14.11 2.15
C LEU A 248 16.09 13.16 2.44
N PHE A 249 15.88 11.86 2.68
CA PHE A 249 16.93 10.97 3.22
C PHE A 249 17.09 9.57 2.58
N GLY A 250 16.58 9.32 1.37
CA GLY A 250 16.87 8.05 0.66
C GLY A 250 16.13 6.82 1.22
N ASP A 251 16.57 5.65 0.75
CA ASP A 251 15.78 4.41 0.69
C ASP A 251 15.71 3.61 2.00
N VAL A 252 14.61 2.88 2.19
CA VAL A 252 14.44 1.92 3.29
C VAL A 252 15.14 0.60 2.90
N SER A 253 16.12 0.15 3.71
CA SER A 253 16.86 -1.10 3.47
C SER A 253 15.93 -2.32 3.35
N HIS A 254 16.31 -3.29 2.49
CA HIS A 254 15.61 -4.56 2.25
C HIS A 254 15.28 -5.36 3.53
N ASP A 255 15.95 -5.10 4.66
CA ASP A 255 15.74 -5.80 5.93
C ASP A 255 14.51 -5.33 6.73
N LEU A 256 13.82 -4.28 6.28
CA LEU A 256 12.65 -3.69 6.95
C LEU A 256 11.31 -4.10 6.31
N LEU A 257 11.31 -5.15 5.48
CA LEU A 257 10.16 -5.57 4.66
C LEU A 257 8.87 -5.88 5.43
N ARG A 258 8.92 -6.05 6.77
CA ARG A 258 7.76 -6.11 7.66
C ARG A 258 8.10 -5.55 9.04
N ILE A 259 7.66 -4.32 9.30
CA ILE A 259 7.32 -3.82 10.64
C ILE A 259 5.80 -3.62 10.64
#